data_AF-A0A7X9BST2-F1
#
_entry.id   AF-A0A7X9BST2-F1
#
_cell.length_a   1.000
_cell.length_b   1.000
_cell.length_c   1.000
_cell.angle_alpha   90.00
_cell.angle_beta   90.00
_cell.angle_gamma   90.00
#
_symmetry.space_group_name_H-M   'P 1'
#
loop_
_entity.id
_entity.type
_entity.pdbx_description
1 polymer ?
#
loop_
_entity_poly.entity_id
_entity_poly.type
_entity_poly.pdbx_seq_one_letter_code
_entity_poly.pdbx_strand_id
1 'polypeptide(L)'
;MSNLFFVTLCIIDEMTKKELHITMDKLKIGIIGFGNMGQAMAKGWIRSDKIKPENILASARNVKRLEQNCSKIGTRAYENIKELVADADVIV
;
A
#
# COMPACT_ATOMS: atom_id res chain seq x y z
N MET A 1 -29.98 21.43 -25.61
CA MET A 1 -29.95 20.41 -24.54
C MET A 1 -28.57 19.77 -24.33
N SER A 2 -27.47 20.30 -24.90
CA SER A 2 -26.13 19.72 -24.81
C SER A 2 -25.20 20.39 -23.78
N ASN A 3 -25.35 21.69 -23.52
CA ASN A 3 -24.45 22.41 -22.59
C ASN A 3 -24.67 22.08 -21.11
N LEU A 4 -25.90 21.80 -20.69
CA LEU A 4 -26.18 21.52 -19.27
C LEU A 4 -25.66 20.13 -18.84
N PHE A 5 -25.67 19.14 -19.75
CA PHE A 5 -25.14 17.79 -19.47
C PHE A 5 -23.61 17.78 -19.43
N PHE A 6 -22.96 18.58 -20.29
CA PHE A 6 -21.50 18.73 -20.29
C PHE A 6 -20.98 19.44 -19.05
N VAL A 7 -21.66 20.49 -18.58
CA VAL A 7 -21.28 21.21 -17.35
C VAL A 7 -21.45 20.31 -16.12
N THR A 8 -22.51 19.51 -16.02
CA THR A 8 -22.67 18.56 -14.90
C THR A 8 -21.61 17.46 -14.91
N LEU A 9 -21.28 16.89 -16.08
CA LEU A 9 -20.23 15.88 -16.20
C LEU A 9 -18.85 16.47 -15.90
N CYS A 10 -18.60 17.71 -16.32
CA CYS A 10 -17.35 18.42 -16.07
C CYS A 10 -17.21 18.82 -14.60
N ILE A 11 -18.31 19.21 -13.92
CA ILE A 11 -18.31 19.44 -12.47
C ILE A 11 -18.09 18.13 -11.71
N ILE A 12 -18.67 17.01 -12.14
CA ILE A 12 -18.41 15.70 -11.50
C ILE A 12 -16.93 15.29 -11.68
N ASP A 13 -16.36 15.48 -12.88
CA ASP A 13 -14.94 15.22 -13.17
C ASP A 13 -13.98 16.18 -12.42
N GLU A 14 -14.41 17.42 -12.19
CA GLU A 14 -13.65 18.42 -11.44
C GLU A 14 -13.77 18.23 -9.92
N MET A 15 -14.89 17.65 -9.44
CA MET A 15 -15.08 17.25 -8.05
C MET A 15 -14.31 15.98 -7.67
N THR A 16 -14.13 15.00 -8.58
CA THR A 16 -13.22 13.86 -8.35
C THR A 16 -11.75 14.25 -8.34
N LYS A 17 -11.37 15.37 -8.97
CA LYS A 17 -9.99 15.86 -9.03
C LYS A 17 -9.56 16.76 -7.85
N LYS A 18 -10.49 17.19 -6.99
CA LYS A 18 -10.22 18.20 -5.95
C LYS A 18 -10.03 17.71 -4.52
N GLU A 19 -10.15 16.42 -4.25
CA GLU A 19 -9.57 15.87 -3.02
C GLU A 19 -8.17 15.36 -3.34
N LEU A 20 -7.23 15.75 -2.49
CA LEU A 20 -5.90 15.15 -2.38
C LEU A 20 -6.07 13.68 -2.00
N HIS A 21 -6.49 12.85 -2.97
CA HIS A 21 -6.64 11.43 -2.83
C HIS A 21 -5.22 10.88 -2.79
N ILE A 22 -4.72 10.57 -1.60
CA ILE A 22 -3.74 9.50 -1.48
C ILE A 22 -4.50 8.25 -1.92
N THR A 23 -4.47 7.94 -3.21
CA THR A 23 -5.08 6.71 -3.69
C THR A 23 -4.31 5.58 -3.02
N MET A 24 -5.01 4.78 -2.20
CA MET A 24 -4.39 3.71 -1.40
C MET A 24 -3.61 2.71 -2.26
N ASP A 25 -3.92 2.62 -3.56
CA ASP A 25 -3.20 1.82 -4.54
C ASP A 25 -1.72 2.20 -4.71
N LYS A 26 -1.29 3.39 -4.26
CA LYS A 26 0.11 3.86 -4.32
C LYS A 26 0.80 3.95 -2.97
N LEU A 27 0.05 3.75 -1.88
CA LEU A 27 0.55 3.96 -0.52
C LEU A 27 1.46 2.80 -0.10
N LYS A 28 2.70 3.10 0.28
CA LYS A 28 3.67 2.12 0.75
C LYS A 28 3.59 1.93 2.26
N ILE A 29 3.26 0.72 2.69
CA ILE A 29 3.10 0.38 4.11
C ILE A 29 4.33 -0.41 4.56
N GLY A 30 5.12 0.16 5.45
CA GLY A 30 6.28 -0.48 6.07
C GLY A 30 5.90 -1.16 7.38
N ILE A 31 6.11 -2.48 7.47
CA ILE A 31 5.84 -3.27 8.67
C ILE A 31 7.16 -3.62 9.38
N ILE A 32 7.33 -3.18 10.62
CA ILE A 32 8.47 -3.55 11.46
C ILE A 32 8.13 -4.84 12.21
N GLY A 33 8.61 -5.95 11.66
CA GLY A 33 8.35 -7.29 12.15
C GLY A 33 7.31 -8.02 11.30
N PHE A 34 7.73 -9.11 10.66
CA PHE A 34 6.87 -9.89 9.76
C PHE A 34 6.51 -11.28 10.33
N GLY A 35 6.10 -11.28 11.60
CA GLY A 35 5.56 -12.45 12.29
C GLY A 35 4.10 -12.72 11.93
N ASN A 36 3.37 -13.43 12.79
CA ASN A 36 1.98 -13.79 12.52
C ASN A 36 1.07 -12.55 12.33
N MET A 37 1.25 -11.51 13.15
CA MET A 37 0.45 -10.27 13.06
C MET A 37 0.75 -9.48 11.79
N GLY A 38 2.02 -9.18 11.50
CA GLY A 38 2.42 -8.48 10.28
C GLY A 38 1.92 -9.19 9.02
N GLN A 39 2.02 -10.53 8.98
CA GLN A 39 1.50 -11.32 7.88
C GLN A 39 -0.03 -11.31 7.79
N ALA A 40 -0.75 -11.35 8.91
CA ALA A 40 -2.21 -11.29 8.93
C ALA A 40 -2.71 -9.95 8.40
N MET A 41 -2.09 -8.83 8.81
CA MET A 41 -2.40 -7.50 8.31
C MET A 41 -2.12 -7.39 6.81
N ALA A 42 -0.93 -7.80 6.37
CA ALA A 42 -0.57 -7.77 4.95
C ALA A 42 -1.56 -8.56 4.09
N LYS A 43 -1.91 -9.79 4.52
CA LYS A 43 -2.91 -10.60 3.82
C LYS A 43 -4.29 -9.96 3.82
N GLY A 44 -4.71 -9.32 4.91
CA GLY A 44 -5.97 -8.60 5.00
C GLY A 44 -6.06 -7.48 3.96
N TRP A 45 -5.00 -6.66 3.84
CA TRP A 45 -4.95 -5.58 2.86
C TRP A 45 -4.95 -6.09 1.42
N ILE A 46 -4.12 -7.09 1.12
CA ILE A 46 -4.08 -7.71 -0.22
C ILE A 46 -5.45 -8.29 -0.60
N ARG A 47 -6.11 -9.01 0.32
CA ARG A 47 -7.44 -9.59 0.09
C ARG A 47 -8.53 -8.54 -0.11
N SER A 48 -8.37 -7.36 0.46
CA SER A 48 -9.31 -6.25 0.29
C SER A 48 -9.13 -5.50 -1.03
N ASP A 49 -8.10 -5.84 -1.82
CA ASP A 49 -7.73 -5.18 -3.08
C ASP A 49 -7.42 -3.67 -2.93
N LYS A 50 -7.19 -3.21 -1.70
CA LYS A 50 -6.89 -1.81 -1.40
C LYS A 50 -5.41 -1.46 -1.57
N ILE A 51 -4.53 -2.42 -1.30
CA ILE A 51 -3.07 -2.27 -1.33
C ILE A 51 -2.50 -3.41 -2.15
N LYS A 52 -1.69 -3.07 -3.16
CA LYS A 52 -0.99 -4.09 -3.95
C LYS A 52 0.11 -4.75 -3.12
N PRO A 53 0.36 -6.06 -3.29
CA PRO A 53 1.41 -6.76 -2.55
C PRO A 53 2.77 -6.05 -2.56
N GLU A 54 3.18 -5.52 -3.70
CA GLU A 54 4.47 -4.85 -3.89
C GLU A 54 4.64 -3.56 -3.08
N ASN A 55 3.54 -2.95 -2.64
CA ASN A 55 3.55 -1.75 -1.80
C ASN A 55 3.64 -2.07 -0.30
N ILE A 56 3.59 -3.34 0.06
CA ILE A 56 3.79 -3.75 1.45
C ILE A 56 5.27 -4.09 1.62
N LEU A 57 5.95 -3.29 2.44
CA LEU A 57 7.36 -3.41 2.76
C LEU A 57 7.47 -4.03 4.16
N ALA A 58 8.43 -4.90 4.38
CA ALA A 58 8.62 -5.53 5.69
C ALA A 58 10.10 -5.71 6.04
N SER A 59 10.44 -5.51 7.31
CA SER A 59 11.77 -5.78 7.86
C SER A 59 11.67 -6.54 9.17
N ALA A 60 12.59 -7.47 9.42
CA ALA A 60 12.62 -8.28 10.62
C ALA A 60 14.04 -8.82 10.87
N ARG A 61 14.36 -9.16 12.13
CA ARG A 61 15.70 -9.65 12.52
C ARG A 61 16.15 -10.92 11.79
N ASN A 62 15.21 -11.83 11.49
CA ASN A 62 15.52 -13.07 10.77
C ASN A 62 15.23 -12.87 9.28
N VAL A 63 16.24 -12.40 8.54
CA VAL A 63 16.15 -12.07 7.12
C VAL A 63 15.70 -13.27 6.28
N LYS A 64 16.28 -14.45 6.49
CA LYS A 64 15.90 -15.66 5.74
C LYS A 64 14.41 -16.02 5.91
N ARG A 65 13.88 -15.93 7.13
CA ARG A 65 12.45 -16.18 7.39
C ARG A 65 11.58 -15.07 6.81
N LEU A 66 12.06 -13.82 6.84
CA LEU A 66 11.37 -12.66 6.25
C LEU A 66 11.20 -12.86 4.74
N GLU A 67 12.28 -13.09 4.01
CA GLU A 67 12.28 -13.32 2.56
C GLU A 67 11.30 -14.44 2.17
N GLN A 68 11.38 -15.58 2.86
CA GLN A 68 10.46 -16.70 2.62
C GLN A 68 8.99 -16.32 2.80
N ASN A 69 8.67 -15.49 3.80
CA ASN A 69 7.30 -15.08 4.05
C ASN A 69 6.83 -14.01 3.07
N CYS A 70 7.70 -13.07 2.70
CA CYS A 70 7.43 -12.04 1.71
C CYS A 70 7.18 -12.64 0.32
N SER A 71 8.03 -13.57 -0.13
CA SER A 71 7.90 -14.25 -1.42
C SER A 71 6.59 -15.02 -1.56
N LYS A 72 6.03 -15.56 -0.48
CA LYS A 72 4.75 -16.30 -0.51
C LYS A 72 3.54 -15.44 -0.87
N ILE A 73 3.62 -14.14 -0.62
CA ILE A 73 2.49 -13.21 -0.81
C ILE A 73 2.85 -12.00 -1.67
N GLY A 74 4.03 -11.98 -2.29
CA GLY A 74 4.46 -10.95 -3.22
C GLY A 74 4.83 -9.60 -2.59
N THR A 75 5.16 -9.59 -1.30
CA THR A 75 5.57 -8.35 -0.59
C THR A 75 7.09 -8.15 -0.65
N ARG A 76 7.57 -6.94 -0.34
CA ARG A 76 9.00 -6.61 -0.40
C ARG A 76 9.66 -6.75 0.97
N ALA A 77 10.79 -7.47 1.02
CA ALA A 77 11.63 -7.59 2.20
C ALA A 77 12.75 -6.54 2.19
N TYR A 78 13.03 -5.95 3.35
CA TYR A 78 14.17 -5.08 3.62
C TYR A 78 15.01 -5.67 4.75
N GLU A 79 16.32 -5.78 4.53
CA GLU A 79 17.27 -6.24 5.56
C GLU A 79 17.40 -5.21 6.70
N ASN A 80 17.26 -3.92 6.37
CA ASN A 80 17.45 -2.82 7.30
C ASN A 80 16.16 -2.01 7.50
N ILE A 81 15.80 -1.79 8.76
CA ILE A 81 14.65 -0.96 9.15
C ILE A 81 14.82 0.48 8.63
N LYS A 82 16.04 1.02 8.59
CA LYS A 82 16.28 2.39 8.11
C LYS A 82 15.89 2.56 6.64
N GLU A 83 16.20 1.58 5.81
CA GLU A 83 15.86 1.59 4.39
C GLU A 83 14.35 1.42 4.20
N LEU A 84 13.72 0.55 4.99
CA LEU A 84 12.26 0.41 4.99
C LEU A 84 11.56 1.72 5.36
N VAL A 85 12.02 2.40 6.42
CA VAL A 85 11.43 3.67 6.88
C VAL A 85 11.64 4.80 5.87
N ALA A 86 12.76 4.80 5.14
CA ALA A 86 13.01 5.77 4.10
C ALA A 86 12.09 5.59 2.87
N ASP A 87 11.61 4.38 2.60
CA ASP A 87 10.77 4.05 1.43
C ASP A 87 9.27 3.98 1.76
N ALA A 88 8.89 3.82 3.02
CA ALA A 88 7.50 3.70 3.44
C ALA A 88 6.83 5.06 3.70
N ASP A 89 5.56 5.18 3.31
CA ASP A 89 4.73 6.34 3.64
C ASP A 89 4.13 6.22 5.06
N VAL A 90 3.84 4.99 5.48
CA VAL A 90 3.25 4.66 6.79
C VAL A 90 3.99 3.48 7.41
N ILE A 91 4.26 3.58 8.71
CA ILE A 91 4.90 2.52 9.49
C ILE A 91 3.89 1.86 10.43
N VAL A 92 3.92 0.53 10.48
CA VAL A 92 3.11 -0.32 11.37
C VAL A 92 4.00 -1.28 12.14
#